data_AF-A0A2T2W426-F1
#
_entry.id   AF-A0A2T2W426-F1
#
_cell.length_a   1.000
_cell.length_b   1.000
_cell.length_c   1.000
_cell.angle_alpha   90.00
_cell.angle_beta   90.00
_cell.angle_gamma   90.00
#
_symmetry.space_group_name_H-M   'P 1'
#
loop_
_entity.id
_entity.type
_entity.pdbx_description
1 polymer ?
#
loop_
_entity_poly.entity_id
_entity_poly.type
_entity_poly.pdbx_seq_one_letter_code
_entity_poly.pdbx_strand_id
1 'polypeptide(L)'
;MAFNLRQPLRFGTGAILLGLVGGAIASPAQAQVGPSAELPPAYWHAVEDARTPEPHEVFRDLTAITHYNSALTWNEQGHVLVATWADWVGYSQNVGSRLIVTRDVWVTAVPDLQRFCQTYTPTAEIPLAARLSQLLGLPPEPADRSAQRQVVEIWVEPQFLFRPSPDPEISDREAELSFRTANEFISVPIAYQHWFYAQYDQRYQYQGQPIAIHDAEPPSAIPYPWTQLGYTYDWGNSADWATLDRDRPEHVGLSEFVIRQWSPIAVQATRTTDDYCR
;
A
#
# COMPACT_ATOMS: atom_id res chain seq x y z
N MET A 1 -60.28 35.99 -47.58
CA MET A 1 -59.32 37.09 -47.38
C MET A 1 -57.97 36.50 -47.10
N ALA A 2 -56.97 36.85 -47.92
CA ALA A 2 -55.57 36.55 -47.67
C ALA A 2 -55.07 37.29 -46.42
N PHE A 3 -54.15 36.71 -45.66
CA PHE A 3 -52.76 37.18 -45.56
C PHE A 3 -51.92 36.26 -44.68
N ASN A 4 -50.77 35.88 -45.23
CA ASN A 4 -49.59 35.33 -44.57
C ASN A 4 -49.07 36.27 -43.46
N LEU A 5 -48.36 35.76 -42.45
CA LEU A 5 -46.90 35.92 -42.31
C LEU A 5 -46.35 35.40 -40.95
N ARG A 6 -45.33 34.53 -41.06
CA ARG A 6 -44.08 34.43 -40.28
C ARG A 6 -44.08 34.03 -38.80
N GLN A 7 -43.51 32.85 -38.56
CA GLN A 7 -42.78 32.48 -37.34
C GLN A 7 -41.61 33.44 -37.05
N PRO A 8 -41.14 33.45 -35.80
CA PRO A 8 -39.72 33.29 -35.54
C PRO A 8 -39.42 32.06 -34.66
N LEU A 9 -38.46 31.25 -35.11
CA LEU A 9 -37.80 30.20 -34.35
C LEU A 9 -37.15 30.77 -33.09
N ARG A 10 -37.49 30.21 -31.92
CA ARG A 10 -36.69 30.36 -30.70
C ARG A 10 -35.72 29.18 -30.63
N PHE A 11 -34.46 29.42 -30.98
CA PHE A 11 -33.37 28.53 -30.62
C PHE A 11 -33.08 28.73 -29.13
N GLY A 12 -33.44 27.74 -28.31
CA GLY A 12 -32.99 27.68 -26.93
C GLY A 12 -31.49 27.42 -26.91
N THR A 13 -30.73 28.35 -26.34
CA THR A 13 -29.34 28.13 -25.93
C THR A 13 -29.33 27.16 -24.75
N GLY A 14 -29.38 25.86 -25.05
CA GLY A 14 -29.03 24.81 -24.09
C GLY A 14 -27.51 24.81 -23.94
N ALA A 15 -27.00 25.43 -22.88
CA ALA A 15 -25.62 25.27 -22.47
C ALA A 15 -25.41 23.81 -22.04
N ILE A 16 -24.76 23.02 -22.90
CA ILE A 16 -24.27 21.69 -22.56
C ILE A 16 -23.04 21.92 -21.67
N LEU A 17 -23.26 21.89 -20.35
CA LEU A 17 -22.20 21.71 -19.38
C LEU A 17 -21.64 20.29 -19.56
N LEU A 18 -20.54 20.16 -20.31
CA LEU A 18 -19.66 19.00 -20.20
C LEU A 18 -19.05 19.03 -18.79
N GLY A 19 -19.66 18.27 -17.87
CA GLY A 19 -19.05 17.95 -16.60
C GLY A 19 -17.77 17.16 -16.85
N LEU A 20 -16.63 17.81 -16.69
CA LEU A 20 -15.34 17.16 -16.52
C LEU A 20 -15.46 16.24 -15.30
N VAL A 21 -15.63 14.94 -15.53
CA VAL A 21 -15.41 13.94 -14.50
C VAL A 21 -13.90 13.86 -14.29
N GLY A 22 -13.39 14.77 -13.46
CA GLY A 22 -12.04 14.66 -12.93
C GLY A 22 -11.96 13.35 -12.16
N GLY A 23 -11.22 12.39 -12.69
CA GLY A 23 -10.86 11.17 -11.96
C GLY A 23 -10.04 11.57 -10.74
N ALA A 24 -10.70 11.71 -9.61
CA ALA A 24 -10.04 11.81 -8.32
C ALA A 24 -9.34 10.47 -8.08
N ILE A 25 -8.01 10.48 -8.15
CA ILE A 25 -7.15 9.38 -7.73
C ILE A 25 -7.50 9.17 -6.25
N ALA A 26 -8.09 8.04 -5.92
CA ALA A 26 -8.62 7.81 -4.59
C ALA A 26 -7.47 7.55 -3.61
N SER A 27 -7.22 8.48 -2.70
CA SER A 27 -6.21 8.37 -1.64
C SER A 27 -6.45 7.12 -0.79
N PRO A 28 -5.42 6.43 -0.27
CA PRO A 28 -5.62 5.52 0.86
C PRO A 28 -6.24 6.31 2.02
N ALA A 29 -7.02 5.63 2.87
CA ALA A 29 -7.59 6.26 4.07
C ALA A 29 -6.47 6.57 5.07
N GLN A 30 -5.87 7.76 4.94
CA GLN A 30 -4.86 8.26 5.87
C GLN A 30 -5.55 8.70 7.18
N ALA A 31 -4.93 8.33 8.30
CA ALA A 31 -5.40 8.66 9.63
C ALA A 31 -5.51 10.19 9.83
N GLN A 32 -6.69 10.69 10.19
CA GLN A 32 -6.85 12.04 10.72
C GLN A 32 -6.44 12.07 12.20
N VAL A 33 -5.72 13.12 12.61
CA VAL A 33 -5.06 13.23 13.92
C VAL A 33 -6.01 13.88 14.95
N GLY A 34 -6.34 13.16 16.03
CA GLY A 34 -6.72 13.74 17.33
C GLY A 34 -5.47 14.17 18.11
N PRO A 35 -5.56 14.82 19.29
CA PRO A 35 -4.44 15.52 19.94
C PRO A 35 -3.14 14.68 19.94
N SER A 36 -2.11 15.23 19.30
CA SER A 36 -0.95 14.53 18.74
C SER A 36 -0.09 13.87 19.81
N ALA A 37 -0.08 12.54 19.85
CA ALA A 37 1.10 11.82 20.32
C ALA A 37 2.24 12.11 19.32
N GLU A 38 3.35 12.63 19.81
CA GLU A 38 4.56 12.82 19.01
C GLU A 38 5.04 11.47 18.48
N LEU A 39 5.35 11.38 17.18
CA LEU A 39 5.83 10.14 16.58
C LEU A 39 7.23 9.79 17.12
N PRO A 40 7.57 8.51 17.34
CA PRO A 40 8.89 8.10 17.81
C PRO A 40 9.99 8.55 16.84
N PRO A 41 11.19 8.92 17.33
CA PRO A 41 12.32 9.28 16.49
C PRO A 41 12.64 8.24 15.41
N ALA A 42 12.58 6.95 15.75
CA ALA A 42 12.81 5.86 14.80
C ALA A 42 11.87 5.90 13.58
N TYR A 43 10.62 6.34 13.77
CA TYR A 43 9.65 6.49 12.68
C TYR A 43 10.03 7.65 11.75
N TRP A 44 10.43 8.79 12.32
CA TRP A 44 10.88 9.93 11.52
C TRP A 44 12.16 9.64 10.75
N HIS A 45 13.10 8.92 11.37
CA HIS A 45 14.31 8.47 10.71
C HIS A 45 13.98 7.54 9.53
N ALA A 46 13.04 6.59 9.71
CA ALA A 46 12.57 5.73 8.64
C ALA A 46 11.95 6.51 7.47
N VAL A 47 11.19 7.56 7.75
CA VAL A 47 10.58 8.42 6.71
C VAL A 47 11.66 9.19 5.94
N GLU A 48 12.70 9.67 6.62
CA GLU A 48 13.80 10.40 5.99
C GLU A 48 14.66 9.46 5.13
N ASP A 49 14.99 8.28 5.66
CA ASP A 49 15.80 7.26 4.99
C ASP A 49 15.11 6.73 3.73
N ALA A 50 13.86 6.27 3.87
CA ALA A 50 13.06 5.70 2.77
C ALA A 50 12.75 6.70 1.64
N ARG A 51 12.97 8.00 1.85
CA ARG A 51 12.75 9.04 0.83
C ARG A 51 13.68 8.85 -0.37
N THR A 52 14.92 8.41 -0.15
CA THR A 52 15.95 8.32 -1.20
C THR A 52 16.56 6.93 -1.23
N PRO A 53 16.03 5.99 -2.03
CA PRO A 53 16.55 4.63 -2.08
C PRO A 53 17.99 4.59 -2.61
N GLU A 54 18.85 3.83 -1.93
CA GLU A 54 20.26 3.68 -2.22
C GLU A 54 20.61 2.28 -2.74
N PRO A 55 21.68 2.11 -3.56
CA PRO A 55 22.03 0.81 -4.12
C PRO A 55 22.30 -0.30 -3.12
N HIS A 56 22.71 0.04 -1.90
CA HIS A 56 23.03 -0.92 -0.87
C HIS A 56 21.78 -1.44 -0.14
N GLU A 57 20.62 -0.78 -0.33
CA GLU A 57 19.32 -1.15 0.25
C GLU A 57 18.55 -2.13 -0.66
N VAL A 58 19.00 -2.35 -1.89
CA VAL A 58 18.37 -3.30 -2.82
C VAL A 58 18.39 -4.70 -2.22
N PHE A 59 17.22 -5.17 -1.82
CA PHE A 59 17.03 -6.51 -1.26
C PHE A 59 16.76 -7.53 -2.35
N ARG A 60 17.52 -8.65 -2.35
CA ARG A 60 17.53 -9.65 -3.42
C ARG A 60 16.73 -10.92 -3.15
N ASP A 61 16.06 -10.95 -2.01
CA ASP A 61 15.26 -12.08 -1.57
C ASP A 61 13.78 -11.69 -1.43
N LEU A 62 13.29 -10.73 -2.22
CA LEU A 62 11.86 -10.44 -2.31
C LEU A 62 11.09 -11.70 -2.73
N THR A 63 9.86 -11.77 -2.24
CA THR A 63 8.89 -12.77 -2.64
C THR A 63 8.49 -12.51 -4.09
N ALA A 64 8.75 -13.50 -4.93
CA ALA A 64 8.31 -13.54 -6.31
C ALA A 64 6.92 -14.18 -6.39
N ILE A 65 5.94 -13.47 -6.94
CA ILE A 65 4.59 -13.96 -7.22
C ILE A 65 4.61 -14.78 -8.52
N THR A 66 5.00 -16.05 -8.38
CA THR A 66 5.05 -17.01 -9.50
C THR A 66 4.50 -18.35 -9.05
N HIS A 67 3.99 -19.15 -9.99
CA HIS A 67 3.55 -20.52 -9.70
C HIS A 67 4.71 -21.46 -9.28
N TYR A 68 5.97 -21.05 -9.50
CA TYR A 68 7.15 -21.81 -9.08
C TYR A 68 7.54 -21.54 -7.62
N ASN A 69 7.03 -20.46 -7.03
CA ASN A 69 7.20 -20.19 -5.61
C ASN A 69 6.22 -21.05 -4.79
N SER A 70 6.71 -22.20 -4.31
CA SER A 70 5.91 -23.19 -3.58
C SER A 70 5.43 -22.72 -2.20
N ALA A 71 5.93 -21.60 -1.69
CA ALA A 71 5.45 -21.04 -0.43
C ALA A 71 4.11 -20.30 -0.60
N LEU A 72 3.77 -19.89 -1.82
CA LEU A 72 2.53 -19.16 -2.11
C LEU A 72 1.33 -20.10 -2.17
N THR A 73 0.20 -19.61 -1.66
CA THR A 73 -1.09 -20.29 -1.78
C THR A 73 -1.82 -19.77 -3.01
N TRP A 74 -2.29 -20.70 -3.85
CA TRP A 74 -3.06 -20.42 -5.05
C TRP A 74 -4.40 -21.14 -5.00
N ASN A 75 -5.47 -20.50 -5.50
CA ASN A 75 -6.76 -21.17 -5.68
C ASN A 75 -6.85 -21.83 -7.07
N GLU A 76 -7.92 -22.59 -7.31
CA GLU A 76 -8.16 -23.29 -8.60
C GLU A 76 -8.30 -22.33 -9.80
N GLN A 77 -8.60 -21.06 -9.56
CA GLN A 77 -8.71 -20.03 -10.59
C GLN A 77 -7.37 -19.32 -10.87
N GLY A 78 -6.28 -19.73 -10.23
CA GLY A 78 -4.96 -19.11 -10.40
C GLY A 78 -4.83 -17.76 -9.68
N HIS A 79 -5.67 -17.49 -8.68
CA HIS A 79 -5.52 -16.32 -7.81
C HIS A 79 -4.53 -16.63 -6.72
N VAL A 80 -3.67 -15.67 -6.38
CA VAL A 80 -2.73 -15.78 -5.26
C VAL A 80 -3.39 -15.23 -3.99
N LEU A 81 -3.07 -15.84 -2.85
CA LEU A 81 -3.51 -15.36 -1.55
C LEU A 81 -2.54 -14.31 -0.99
N VAL A 82 -3.05 -13.11 -0.76
CA VAL A 82 -2.31 -11.98 -0.16
C VAL A 82 -2.99 -11.51 1.12
N ALA A 83 -2.29 -10.75 1.95
CA ALA A 83 -2.78 -10.23 3.22
C ALA A 83 -2.65 -8.71 3.30
N THR A 84 -3.64 -8.07 3.92
CA THR A 84 -3.53 -6.69 4.42
C THR A 84 -3.92 -6.64 5.90
N TRP A 85 -3.37 -5.69 6.65
CA TRP A 85 -3.71 -5.47 8.06
C TRP A 85 -4.51 -4.18 8.19
N ALA A 86 -5.82 -4.31 8.38
CA ALA A 86 -6.77 -3.21 8.21
C ALA A 86 -7.93 -3.29 9.21
N ASP A 87 -8.60 -2.15 9.43
CA ASP A 87 -9.74 -2.00 10.35
C ASP A 87 -11.07 -1.72 9.63
N TRP A 88 -11.09 -1.74 8.29
CA TRP A 88 -12.32 -1.51 7.53
C TRP A 88 -13.28 -2.69 7.61
N VAL A 89 -14.40 -2.48 8.32
CA VAL A 89 -15.47 -3.47 8.57
C VAL A 89 -16.07 -4.05 7.27
N GLY A 90 -15.96 -3.35 6.14
CA GLY A 90 -16.44 -3.88 4.86
C GLY A 90 -15.76 -5.17 4.44
N TYR A 91 -14.52 -5.45 4.88
CA TYR A 91 -13.88 -6.74 4.63
C TYR A 91 -14.57 -7.88 5.36
N SER A 92 -14.81 -7.73 6.67
CA SER A 92 -15.43 -8.79 7.49
C SER A 92 -16.89 -9.05 7.10
N GLN A 93 -17.60 -8.02 6.65
CA GLN A 93 -18.97 -8.14 6.12
C GLN A 93 -19.05 -8.89 4.78
N ASN A 94 -17.93 -9.04 4.06
CA ASN A 94 -17.88 -9.61 2.72
C ASN A 94 -16.96 -10.85 2.62
N VAL A 95 -16.67 -11.52 3.74
CA VAL A 95 -15.97 -12.80 3.73
C VAL A 95 -16.72 -13.81 2.84
N GLY A 96 -15.99 -14.51 1.98
CA GLY A 96 -16.53 -15.43 0.98
C GLY A 96 -17.16 -14.75 -0.24
N SER A 97 -17.18 -13.41 -0.29
CA SER A 97 -17.79 -12.63 -1.38
C SER A 97 -16.74 -11.91 -2.22
N ARG A 98 -17.16 -11.52 -3.44
CA ARG A 98 -16.35 -10.70 -4.35
C ARG A 98 -16.64 -9.22 -4.17
N LEU A 99 -15.59 -8.41 -4.24
CA LEU A 99 -15.62 -6.96 -4.12
C LEU A 99 -14.90 -6.31 -5.30
N ILE A 100 -15.23 -5.07 -5.61
CA ILE A 100 -14.36 -4.19 -6.38
C ILE A 100 -13.69 -3.23 -5.40
N VAL A 101 -12.36 -3.24 -5.31
CA VAL A 101 -11.65 -2.28 -4.46
C VAL A 101 -11.77 -0.90 -5.09
N THR A 102 -12.18 0.12 -4.32
CA THR A 102 -12.36 1.50 -4.85
C THR A 102 -11.12 2.37 -4.67
N ARG A 103 -10.08 1.80 -4.05
CA ARG A 103 -8.79 2.42 -3.73
C ARG A 103 -7.70 1.36 -3.93
N ASP A 104 -6.47 1.81 -4.07
CA ASP A 104 -5.32 0.91 -4.04
C ASP A 104 -5.24 0.25 -2.66
N VAL A 105 -5.01 -1.07 -2.63
CA VAL A 105 -4.88 -1.85 -1.39
C VAL A 105 -3.45 -2.37 -1.30
N TRP A 106 -2.74 -1.92 -0.28
CA TRP A 106 -1.37 -2.37 0.02
C TRP A 106 -1.43 -3.72 0.73
N VAL A 107 -0.68 -4.68 0.20
CA VAL A 107 -0.71 -6.08 0.62
C VAL A 107 0.69 -6.67 0.68
N THR A 108 0.82 -7.74 1.45
CA THR A 108 1.99 -8.61 1.49
C THR A 108 1.58 -10.05 1.15
N ALA A 109 2.52 -10.94 0.86
CA ALA A 109 2.20 -12.35 0.68
C ALA A 109 1.84 -12.98 2.04
N VAL A 110 0.76 -13.76 2.10
CA VAL A 110 0.33 -14.48 3.31
C VAL A 110 1.47 -15.25 4.00
N PRO A 111 2.28 -16.08 3.30
CA PRO A 111 3.33 -16.85 3.98
C PRO A 111 4.38 -15.99 4.67
N ASP A 112 4.67 -14.79 4.17
CA ASP A 112 5.68 -13.92 4.76
C ASP A 112 5.18 -13.31 6.08
N LEU A 113 3.94 -12.82 6.10
CA LEU A 113 3.31 -12.31 7.32
C LEU A 113 3.12 -13.41 8.36
N GLN A 114 2.67 -14.60 7.94
CA GLN A 114 2.53 -15.75 8.84
C GLN A 114 3.86 -16.17 9.45
N ARG A 115 4.92 -16.29 8.63
CA ARG A 115 6.26 -16.66 9.10
C ARG A 115 6.76 -15.65 10.14
N PHE A 116 6.64 -14.36 9.86
CA PHE A 116 7.03 -13.34 10.82
C PHE A 116 6.25 -13.49 12.13
N CYS A 117 4.93 -13.58 12.05
CA CYS A 117 4.05 -13.66 13.20
C CYS A 117 4.33 -14.87 14.10
N GLN A 118 4.51 -16.05 13.50
CA GLN A 118 4.77 -17.30 14.24
C GLN A 118 6.15 -17.32 14.90
N THR A 119 7.07 -16.49 14.41
CA THR A 119 8.44 -16.45 14.91
C THR A 119 8.60 -15.37 15.98
N TYR A 120 7.87 -14.26 15.87
CA TYR A 120 7.94 -13.16 16.83
C TYR A 120 7.30 -13.51 18.17
N THR A 121 8.01 -13.23 19.26
CA THR A 121 7.48 -13.37 20.63
C THR A 121 7.19 -11.98 21.20
N PRO A 122 5.91 -11.59 21.39
CA PRO A 122 5.55 -10.28 21.92
C PRO A 122 6.06 -10.05 23.34
N THR A 123 6.48 -8.81 23.64
CA THR A 123 6.83 -8.38 25.00
C THR A 123 5.83 -7.36 25.53
N ALA A 124 5.95 -6.99 26.81
CA ALA A 124 5.11 -5.93 27.39
C ALA A 124 5.43 -4.57 26.76
N GLU A 125 6.69 -4.36 26.37
CA GLU A 125 7.19 -3.13 25.75
C GLU A 125 6.79 -3.03 24.29
N ILE A 126 6.78 -4.16 23.56
CA ILE A 126 6.42 -4.23 22.15
C ILE A 126 5.38 -5.33 21.94
N PRO A 127 4.09 -5.00 22.10
CA PRO A 127 3.00 -5.93 21.77
C PRO A 127 2.97 -6.27 20.28
N LEU A 128 2.36 -7.41 19.94
CA LEU A 128 2.28 -7.92 18.56
C LEU A 128 1.77 -6.86 17.56
N ALA A 129 0.69 -6.16 17.89
CA ALA A 129 0.12 -5.14 17.02
C ALA A 129 1.10 -3.95 16.78
N ALA A 130 1.82 -3.52 17.82
CA ALA A 130 2.84 -2.48 17.68
C ALA A 130 3.99 -2.95 16.80
N ARG A 131 4.41 -4.21 16.95
CA ARG A 131 5.46 -4.80 16.11
C ARG A 131 5.03 -4.95 14.65
N LEU A 132 3.77 -5.31 14.38
CA LEU A 132 3.25 -5.37 13.02
C LEU A 132 3.18 -3.99 12.37
N SER A 133 2.82 -2.94 13.13
CA SER A 133 2.93 -1.56 12.62
C SER A 133 4.36 -1.23 12.21
N GLN A 134 5.34 -1.61 13.02
CA GLN A 134 6.77 -1.45 12.72
C GLN A 134 7.17 -2.18 11.44
N LEU A 135 6.86 -3.47 11.36
CA LEU A 135 7.23 -4.34 10.24
C LEU A 135 6.66 -3.84 8.92
N LEU A 136 5.40 -3.39 8.94
CA LEU A 136 4.66 -2.98 7.75
C LEU A 136 4.86 -1.50 7.39
N GLY A 137 5.78 -0.78 8.06
CA GLY A 137 6.03 0.64 7.79
C GLY A 137 4.83 1.54 8.11
N LEU A 138 3.93 1.09 8.98
CA LEU A 138 2.74 1.85 9.35
C LEU A 138 3.07 2.84 10.48
N PRO A 139 2.39 4.00 10.53
CA PRO A 139 2.54 4.91 11.65
C PRO A 139 2.17 4.21 12.96
N PRO A 140 2.83 4.58 14.07
CA PRO A 140 2.40 4.15 15.39
C PRO A 140 0.97 4.65 15.64
N GLU A 141 0.16 3.80 16.23
CA GLU A 141 -1.22 4.12 16.56
C GLU A 141 -1.53 3.72 18.00
N PRO A 142 -2.50 4.40 18.65
CA PRO A 142 -3.00 4.00 19.95
C PRO A 142 -3.43 2.53 20.00
N ALA A 143 -3.22 1.89 21.16
CA ALA A 143 -3.46 0.46 21.35
C ALA A 143 -4.91 0.07 21.02
N ASP A 144 -5.89 0.88 21.41
CA ASP A 144 -7.32 0.68 21.13
C ASP A 144 -7.65 0.72 19.64
N ARG A 145 -6.92 1.52 18.85
CA ARG A 145 -7.06 1.54 17.39
C ARG A 145 -6.40 0.32 16.75
N SER A 146 -5.16 0.02 17.13
CA SER A 146 -4.44 -1.14 16.59
C SER A 146 -5.13 -2.47 16.92
N ALA A 147 -5.82 -2.56 18.06
CA ALA A 147 -6.62 -3.72 18.46
C ALA A 147 -7.86 -3.98 17.59
N GLN A 148 -8.32 -2.97 16.84
CA GLN A 148 -9.44 -3.11 15.89
C GLN A 148 -8.97 -3.63 14.53
N ARG A 149 -7.67 -3.62 14.26
CA ARG A 149 -7.13 -4.15 13.01
C ARG A 149 -7.22 -5.68 12.98
N GLN A 150 -7.55 -6.16 11.79
CA GLN A 150 -7.65 -7.57 11.45
C GLN A 150 -6.70 -7.87 10.29
N VAL A 151 -6.19 -9.09 10.25
CA VAL A 151 -5.52 -9.58 9.05
C VAL A 151 -6.61 -10.07 8.09
N VAL A 152 -6.64 -9.47 6.90
CA VAL A 152 -7.59 -9.78 5.83
C VAL A 152 -6.84 -10.55 4.76
N GLU A 153 -7.20 -11.82 4.57
CA GLU A 153 -6.69 -12.67 3.50
C GLU A 153 -7.56 -12.48 2.25
N ILE A 154 -6.93 -12.19 1.12
CA ILE A 154 -7.59 -11.79 -0.13
C ILE A 154 -7.07 -12.65 -1.27
N TRP A 155 -8.00 -13.24 -2.04
CA TRP A 155 -7.69 -13.80 -3.35
C TRP A 155 -7.69 -12.71 -4.41
N VAL A 156 -6.62 -12.64 -5.19
CA VAL A 156 -6.47 -11.67 -6.28
C VAL A 156 -5.77 -12.30 -7.49
N GLU A 157 -6.19 -11.91 -8.69
CA GLU A 157 -5.48 -12.28 -9.91
C GLU A 157 -4.15 -11.53 -10.00
N PRO A 158 -3.03 -12.20 -10.32
CA PRO A 158 -1.72 -11.55 -10.40
C PRO A 158 -1.67 -10.32 -11.32
N GLN A 159 -2.50 -10.26 -12.38
CA GLN A 159 -2.58 -9.10 -13.27
C GLN A 159 -3.07 -7.80 -12.60
N PHE A 160 -3.72 -7.90 -11.43
CA PHE A 160 -4.17 -6.74 -10.65
C PHE A 160 -3.17 -6.33 -9.56
N LEU A 161 -2.11 -7.13 -9.38
CA LEU A 161 -1.00 -6.82 -8.49
C LEU A 161 0.12 -6.13 -9.25
N PHE A 162 0.82 -5.25 -8.55
CA PHE A 162 2.10 -4.72 -8.98
C PHE A 162 2.99 -4.46 -7.77
N ARG A 163 4.31 -4.48 -7.98
CA ARG A 163 5.28 -4.07 -6.96
C ARG A 163 5.34 -2.53 -6.93
N PRO A 164 5.22 -1.85 -5.79
CA PRO A 164 5.25 -0.39 -5.70
C PRO A 164 6.71 0.09 -5.73
N SER A 165 7.37 -0.04 -6.87
CA SER A 165 8.78 0.27 -7.11
C SER A 165 8.99 0.76 -8.55
N PRO A 166 10.15 1.35 -8.91
CA PRO A 166 10.46 1.65 -10.29
C PRO A 166 10.43 0.42 -11.23
N ASP A 167 10.59 -0.78 -10.68
CA ASP A 167 10.29 -2.07 -11.34
C ASP A 167 8.93 -2.63 -10.84
N PRO A 168 7.82 -2.46 -11.57
CA PRO A 168 6.51 -2.90 -11.11
C PRO A 168 6.26 -4.40 -11.24
N GLU A 169 7.19 -5.16 -11.81
CA GLU A 169 7.07 -6.60 -11.97
C GLU A 169 6.96 -7.32 -10.61
N ILE A 170 6.16 -8.38 -10.57
CA ILE A 170 5.92 -9.17 -9.36
C ILE A 170 6.67 -10.50 -9.36
N SER A 171 7.27 -10.89 -10.48
CA SER A 171 7.87 -12.22 -10.73
C SER A 171 9.32 -12.34 -10.28
N ASP A 172 9.98 -11.24 -9.98
CA ASP A 172 11.38 -11.19 -9.59
C ASP A 172 11.56 -11.07 -8.07
N ARG A 173 12.82 -11.08 -7.63
CA ARG A 173 13.22 -11.09 -6.22
C ARG A 173 13.95 -9.82 -5.78
N GLU A 174 14.03 -8.81 -6.65
CA GLU A 174 14.62 -7.51 -6.36
C GLU A 174 13.93 -6.43 -7.18
N ALA A 175 13.91 -5.19 -6.69
CA ALA A 175 13.45 -4.03 -7.42
C ALA A 175 14.64 -3.25 -7.99
N GLU A 176 14.42 -2.58 -9.13
CA GLU A 176 15.39 -1.60 -9.64
C GLU A 176 15.20 -0.22 -9.00
N LEU A 177 16.31 0.52 -8.85
CA LEU A 177 16.31 1.89 -8.30
C LEU A 177 15.67 2.94 -9.22
N SER A 178 15.52 2.62 -10.50
CA SER A 178 15.10 3.59 -11.51
C SER A 178 14.26 2.89 -12.57
N PHE A 179 13.33 3.63 -13.16
CA PHE A 179 12.57 3.11 -14.29
C PHE A 179 13.51 2.69 -15.42
N ARG A 180 13.36 1.45 -15.88
CA ARG A 180 14.08 0.96 -17.07
C ARG A 180 13.84 1.91 -18.24
N THR A 181 14.91 2.26 -18.95
CA THR A 181 14.79 3.01 -20.20
C THR A 181 14.01 2.16 -21.19
N ALA A 182 12.87 2.69 -21.66
CA ALA A 182 12.02 1.98 -22.60
C ALA A 182 12.81 1.57 -23.85
N ASN A 183 12.72 0.29 -24.20
CA ASN A 183 13.29 -0.28 -25.41
C ASN A 183 12.25 -1.17 -26.09
N GLU A 184 12.63 -1.87 -27.16
CA GLU A 184 11.71 -2.70 -27.93
C GLU A 184 11.12 -3.90 -27.15
N PHE A 185 11.72 -4.28 -26.01
CA PHE A 185 11.34 -5.45 -25.21
C PHE A 185 10.74 -5.09 -23.85
N ILE A 186 11.07 -3.93 -23.29
CA ILE A 186 10.71 -3.55 -21.92
C ILE A 186 10.27 -2.09 -21.87
N SER A 187 9.14 -1.83 -21.23
CA SER A 187 8.66 -0.48 -20.93
C SER A 187 7.78 -0.47 -19.69
N VAL A 188 7.93 0.56 -18.85
CA VAL A 188 7.01 0.82 -17.74
C VAL A 188 5.92 1.80 -18.21
N PRO A 189 4.62 1.47 -18.11
CA PRO A 189 3.55 2.35 -18.60
C PRO A 189 3.59 3.75 -17.97
N ILE A 190 3.36 4.80 -18.77
CA ILE A 190 3.37 6.19 -18.28
C ILE A 190 2.35 6.42 -17.15
N ALA A 191 1.21 5.75 -17.20
CA ALA A 191 0.19 5.80 -16.15
C ALA A 191 0.70 5.23 -14.82
N TYR A 192 1.60 4.24 -14.86
CA TYR A 192 2.26 3.73 -13.67
C TYR A 192 3.28 4.73 -13.13
N GLN A 193 4.11 5.32 -14.00
CA GLN A 193 5.08 6.35 -13.58
C GLN A 193 4.38 7.54 -12.91
N HIS A 194 3.24 8.01 -13.46
CA HIS A 194 2.42 9.05 -12.82
C HIS A 194 1.86 8.60 -11.47
N TRP A 195 1.39 7.37 -11.36
CA TRP A 195 0.93 6.80 -10.09
C TRP A 195 2.07 6.80 -9.06
N PHE A 196 3.26 6.36 -9.45
CA PHE A 196 4.44 6.27 -8.60
C PHE A 196 4.84 7.64 -8.06
N TYR A 197 5.00 8.64 -8.93
CA TYR A 197 5.35 10.00 -8.49
C TYR A 197 4.24 10.64 -7.65
N ALA A 198 2.96 10.38 -7.95
CA ALA A 198 1.87 10.83 -7.09
C ALA A 198 1.92 10.19 -5.69
N GLN A 199 2.31 8.91 -5.58
CA GLN A 199 2.51 8.25 -4.29
C GLN A 199 3.71 8.84 -3.53
N TYR A 200 4.78 9.19 -4.24
CA TYR A 200 5.97 9.84 -3.68
C TYR A 200 5.61 11.20 -3.09
N ASP A 201 4.97 12.07 -3.88
CA ASP A 201 4.58 13.42 -3.45
C ASP A 201 3.62 13.36 -2.25
N GLN A 202 2.66 12.42 -2.25
CA GLN A 202 1.72 12.23 -1.14
C GLN A 202 2.40 11.83 0.19
N ARG A 203 3.58 11.20 0.15
CA ARG A 203 4.28 10.71 1.34
C ARG A 203 5.38 11.64 1.80
N TYR A 204 6.02 12.35 0.88
CA TYR A 204 7.25 13.07 1.18
C TYR A 204 7.14 14.58 0.94
N GLN A 205 6.06 15.07 0.33
CA GLN A 205 5.89 16.49 0.05
C GLN A 205 4.66 17.10 0.72
N TYR A 206 4.81 18.34 1.20
CA TYR A 206 3.73 19.20 1.63
C TYR A 206 3.92 20.58 1.01
N GLN A 207 2.91 21.07 0.29
CA GLN A 207 2.97 22.35 -0.44
C GLN A 207 4.18 22.47 -1.39
N GLY A 208 4.60 21.35 -2.00
CA GLY A 208 5.74 21.30 -2.91
C GLY A 208 7.11 21.39 -2.25
N GLN A 209 7.19 21.26 -0.92
CA GLN A 209 8.43 21.15 -0.15
C GLN A 209 8.52 19.78 0.51
N PRO A 210 9.74 19.22 0.70
CA PRO A 210 9.91 18.02 1.51
C PRO A 210 9.36 18.22 2.92
N ILE A 211 8.62 17.24 3.44
CA ILE A 211 8.13 17.25 4.83
C ILE A 211 9.34 17.20 5.77
N ALA A 212 9.56 18.25 6.57
CA ALA A 212 10.63 18.25 7.55
C ALA A 212 10.18 17.62 8.89
N ILE A 213 11.11 16.93 9.55
CA ILE A 213 10.93 16.23 10.85
C ILE A 213 10.51 17.19 11.99
N HIS A 214 10.64 18.50 11.80
CA HIS A 214 10.47 19.52 12.83
C HIS A 214 9.63 20.73 12.39
N ASP A 215 8.83 20.62 11.33
CA ASP A 215 7.95 21.73 10.95
C ASP A 215 6.88 21.97 12.02
N ALA A 216 6.69 23.25 12.37
CA ALA A 216 5.79 23.70 13.44
C ALA A 216 4.30 23.46 13.12
N GLU A 217 3.97 23.18 11.85
CA GLU A 217 2.67 22.68 11.45
C GLU A 217 2.85 21.26 10.93
N PRO A 218 2.40 20.23 11.69
CA PRO A 218 2.44 18.87 11.18
C PRO A 218 1.64 18.80 9.88
N PRO A 219 2.15 18.12 8.83
CA PRO A 219 1.36 17.90 7.63
C PRO A 219 0.01 17.29 8.04
N SER A 220 -1.05 17.63 7.30
CA SER A 220 -2.41 17.14 7.56
C SER A 220 -2.54 15.61 7.51
N ALA A 221 -1.49 14.91 7.07
CA ALA A 221 -1.33 13.47 7.07
C ALA A 221 0.09 13.08 7.52
N ILE A 222 0.19 11.99 8.30
CA ILE A 222 1.46 11.41 8.72
C ILE A 222 2.15 10.79 7.48
N PRO A 223 3.43 11.12 7.20
CA PRO A 223 4.17 10.53 6.09
C PRO A 223 4.45 9.05 6.35
N TYR A 224 4.50 8.23 5.29
CA TYR A 224 4.80 6.80 5.38
C TYR A 224 6.20 6.51 4.84
N PRO A 225 7.04 5.68 5.51
CA PRO A 225 8.35 5.28 5.03
C PRO A 225 8.23 4.24 3.89
N TRP A 226 7.85 4.70 2.70
CA TRP A 226 7.74 3.87 1.51
C TRP A 226 9.10 3.75 0.81
N THR A 227 9.68 2.56 0.86
CA THR A 227 11.06 2.27 0.40
C THR A 227 11.26 2.46 -1.09
N GLN A 228 10.18 2.36 -1.88
CA GLN A 228 10.25 2.32 -3.35
C GLN A 228 11.06 1.12 -3.87
N LEU A 229 11.36 0.12 -3.03
CA LEU A 229 12.17 -1.06 -3.35
C LEU A 229 11.38 -2.37 -3.26
N GLY A 230 10.04 -2.28 -3.16
CA GLY A 230 9.16 -3.45 -3.18
C GLY A 230 9.10 -4.24 -1.87
N TYR A 231 9.56 -3.65 -0.77
CA TYR A 231 9.37 -4.15 0.59
C TYR A 231 8.94 -3.03 1.54
N THR A 232 8.25 -3.36 2.64
CA THR A 232 7.86 -2.40 3.67
C THR A 232 9.08 -1.95 4.48
N TYR A 233 9.17 -0.68 4.89
CA TYR A 233 10.26 -0.26 5.78
C TYR A 233 9.97 -0.72 7.22
N ASP A 234 10.82 -1.56 7.77
CA ASP A 234 10.75 -2.01 9.17
C ASP A 234 11.47 -1.02 10.10
N TRP A 235 10.71 -0.10 10.69
CA TRP A 235 11.25 0.91 11.61
C TRP A 235 11.39 0.40 13.06
N GLY A 236 11.09 -0.88 13.30
CA GLY A 236 11.35 -1.54 14.60
C GLY A 236 12.84 -1.75 14.85
N ASN A 237 13.20 -2.02 16.11
CA ASN A 237 14.60 -2.28 16.44
C ASN A 237 15.02 -3.64 15.87
N SER A 238 16.17 -3.68 15.18
CA SER A 238 16.74 -4.92 14.64
C SER A 238 16.95 -5.98 15.72
N ALA A 239 17.31 -5.59 16.95
CA ALA A 239 17.45 -6.50 18.08
C ALA A 239 16.18 -7.29 18.43
N ASP A 240 14.99 -6.77 18.10
CA ASP A 240 13.71 -7.41 18.42
C ASP A 240 13.42 -8.63 17.53
N TRP A 241 14.15 -8.77 16.42
CA TRP A 241 13.91 -9.82 15.43
C TRP A 241 15.20 -10.43 14.84
N ALA A 242 16.38 -9.88 15.11
CA ALA A 242 17.64 -10.39 14.60
C ALA A 242 17.94 -11.83 15.04
N THR A 243 17.33 -12.30 16.13
CA THR A 243 17.42 -13.72 16.55
C THR A 243 16.55 -14.64 15.71
N LEU A 244 15.54 -14.08 15.03
CA LEU A 244 14.49 -14.77 14.29
C LEU A 244 14.83 -14.87 12.80
N ASP A 245 15.41 -13.81 12.26
CA ASP A 245 15.88 -13.72 10.88
C ASP A 245 17.24 -13.04 10.88
N ARG A 246 18.30 -13.85 10.96
CA ARG A 246 19.68 -13.35 11.12
C ARG A 246 20.25 -12.75 9.84
N ASP A 247 19.67 -13.10 8.71
CA ASP A 247 20.21 -12.78 7.38
C ASP A 247 19.41 -11.65 6.72
N ARG A 248 18.22 -11.30 7.23
CA ARG A 248 17.47 -10.13 6.79
C ARG A 248 18.23 -8.84 7.18
N PRO A 249 18.49 -7.92 6.22
CA PRO A 249 19.13 -6.65 6.51
C PRO A 249 18.29 -5.76 7.42
N GLU A 250 18.93 -4.83 8.11
CA GLU A 250 18.24 -3.82 8.90
C GLU A 250 17.23 -3.05 8.03
N HIS A 251 16.09 -2.69 8.60
CA HIS A 251 14.97 -1.98 7.94
C HIS A 251 14.23 -2.70 6.81
N VAL A 252 14.70 -3.86 6.34
CA VAL A 252 13.97 -4.64 5.32
C VAL A 252 12.77 -5.33 5.98
N GLY A 253 11.55 -4.89 5.69
CA GLY A 253 10.30 -5.52 6.11
C GLY A 253 9.85 -6.69 5.23
N LEU A 254 8.55 -6.79 4.98
CA LEU A 254 7.98 -7.84 4.13
C LEU A 254 7.94 -7.37 2.67
N SER A 255 7.95 -8.31 1.73
CA SER A 255 7.66 -7.99 0.33
C SER A 255 6.29 -7.33 0.21
N GLU A 256 6.26 -6.22 -0.52
CA GLU A 256 5.13 -5.32 -0.62
C GLU A 256 4.58 -5.29 -2.04
N PHE A 257 3.25 -5.34 -2.14
CA PHE A 257 2.52 -5.26 -3.39
C PHE A 257 1.32 -4.35 -3.23
N VAL A 258 0.76 -3.91 -4.36
CA VAL A 258 -0.47 -3.13 -4.39
C VAL A 258 -1.47 -3.81 -5.32
N ILE A 259 -2.67 -4.05 -4.81
CA ILE A 259 -3.84 -4.34 -5.62
C ILE A 259 -4.34 -3.02 -6.20
N ARG A 260 -4.32 -2.88 -7.52
CA ARG A 260 -4.75 -1.67 -8.22
C ARG A 260 -6.22 -1.35 -7.91
N GLN A 261 -6.54 -0.08 -7.70
CA GLN A 261 -7.91 0.39 -7.60
C GLN A 261 -8.77 -0.08 -8.79
N TRP A 262 -10.04 -0.33 -8.53
CA TRP A 262 -11.04 -0.89 -9.44
C TRP A 262 -10.83 -2.36 -9.82
N SER A 263 -9.92 -3.06 -9.15
CA SER A 263 -9.72 -4.49 -9.36
C SER A 263 -10.76 -5.33 -8.60
N PRO A 264 -11.20 -6.46 -9.19
CA PRO A 264 -11.97 -7.46 -8.48
C PRO A 264 -11.08 -8.24 -7.50
N ILE A 265 -11.60 -8.47 -6.30
CA ILE A 265 -10.99 -9.31 -5.28
C ILE A 265 -12.03 -10.24 -4.67
N ALA A 266 -11.60 -11.31 -4.00
CA ALA A 266 -12.46 -12.06 -3.09
C ALA A 266 -11.86 -12.10 -1.68
N VAL A 267 -12.65 -11.74 -0.68
CA VAL A 267 -12.18 -11.81 0.71
C VAL A 267 -12.28 -13.25 1.18
N GLN A 268 -11.14 -13.88 1.43
CA GLN A 268 -11.08 -15.26 1.88
C GLN A 268 -11.41 -15.38 3.37
N ALA A 269 -10.79 -14.54 4.20
CA ALA A 269 -10.95 -14.56 5.64
C ALA A 269 -10.57 -13.22 6.26
N THR A 270 -11.15 -12.93 7.42
CA THR A 270 -10.70 -11.88 8.34
C THR A 270 -10.42 -12.52 9.69
N ARG A 271 -9.23 -12.30 10.25
CA ARG A 271 -8.83 -12.83 11.55
C ARG A 271 -8.36 -11.71 12.46
N THR A 272 -8.60 -11.86 13.76
CA THR A 272 -7.92 -10.99 14.73
C THR A 272 -6.41 -11.17 14.59
N THR A 273 -5.65 -10.14 14.95
CA THR A 273 -4.18 -10.20 14.87
C THR A 273 -3.64 -11.39 15.68
N ASP A 274 -4.13 -11.60 16.89
CA ASP A 274 -3.72 -12.73 17.73
C ASP A 274 -4.09 -14.09 17.13
N ASP A 275 -5.31 -14.26 16.58
CA ASP A 275 -5.72 -15.55 16.01
C ASP A 275 -5.01 -15.86 14.68
N TYR A 276 -4.60 -14.84 13.93
CA TYR A 276 -3.80 -15.03 12.71
C TYR A 276 -2.37 -15.47 13.02
N CYS A 277 -1.79 -14.94 14.12
CA CYS A 277 -0.39 -15.11 14.46
C CYS A 277 -0.12 -16.26 15.44
N ARG A 278 -1.13 -17.07 15.76
CA ARG A 278 -1.03 -18.31 16.55
C ARG A 278 -0.59 -19.52 15.73
#